data_AF-A0A7H4NG76-F1
#
_entry.id   AF-A0A7H4NG76-F1
#
_cell.length_a   1.000
_cell.length_b   1.000
_cell.length_c   1.000
_cell.angle_alpha   90.00
_cell.angle_beta   90.00
_cell.angle_gamma   90.00
#
_symmetry.space_group_name_H-M   'P 1'
#
loop_
_entity.id
_entity.type
_entity.pdbx_description
1 polymer ?
#
loop_
_entity_poly.entity_id
_entity_poly.type
_entity_poly.pdbx_seq_one_letter_code
_entity_poly.pdbx_strand_id
1 'polypeptide(L)' 'MERFATAYDREVQNFVDRVNLGAEMSGPSSWDGFVVAMVCDAGLASLKDGEKHAVSLPECPALYR' A
#
# COMPACT_ATOMS: atom_id res chain seq x y z
N MET A 1 12.84 -6.14 18.57
CA MET A 1 12.64 -4.93 17.73
C MET A 1 13.27 -5.10 16.33
N GLU A 2 13.58 -6.32 15.86
CA GLU A 2 14.39 -6.52 14.64
C GLU A 2 13.65 -7.14 13.44
N ARG A 3 12.42 -7.65 13.61
CA ARG A 3 11.77 -8.49 12.59
C ARG A 3 11.69 -7.87 11.19
N PHE A 4 11.58 -6.53 11.11
CA PHE A 4 11.45 -5.80 9.85
C PHE A 4 12.54 -4.74 9.63
N ALA A 5 13.59 -4.70 10.46
CA ALA A 5 14.64 -3.68 10.36
C ALA A 5 15.25 -3.64 8.95
N THR A 6 15.65 -4.81 8.43
CA THR A 6 16.20 -4.95 7.07
C THR A 6 15.22 -4.53 5.97
N ALA A 7 13.91 -4.68 6.18
CA ALA A 7 12.92 -4.26 5.20
C ALA A 7 12.82 -2.72 5.14
N TYR A 8 12.77 -2.06 6.31
CA TYR A 8 12.76 -0.60 6.39
C TYR A 8 14.04 0.02 5.80
N ASP A 9 15.20 -0.53 6.14
CA ASP A 9 16.48 -0.05 5.60
C ASP A 9 16.49 -0.11 4.06
N ARG A 10 16.01 -1.22 3.48
CA ARG A 10 15.94 -1.41 2.02
C ARG A 10 14.93 -0.49 1.36
N GLU A 11 13.75 -0.31 1.97
CA GLU A 11 12.70 0.56 1.44
C GLU A 11 13.19 2.01 1.35
N VAL A 12 13.77 2.53 2.44
CA VAL A 12 14.29 3.91 2.50
C VAL A 12 15.48 4.09 1.56
N GLN A 13 16.41 3.13 1.51
CA GLN A 13 17.54 3.21 0.58
C GLN A 13 17.08 3.25 -0.88
N ASN A 14 16.15 2.36 -1.27
CA ASN A 14 15.60 2.36 -2.62
C ASN A 14 14.90 3.69 -2.98
N PHE A 15 14.17 4.28 -2.02
CA PHE A 15 13.55 5.59 -2.21
C PHE A 15 14.61 6.66 -2.51
N VAL A 16 15.66 6.75 -1.70
CA VAL A 16 16.74 7.74 -1.86
C VAL A 16 17.48 7.55 -3.17
N ASP A 17 17.82 6.30 -3.52
CA ASP A 17 18.57 5.98 -4.74
C ASP A 17 17.80 6.43 -5.99
N ARG A 18 16.48 6.17 -6.05
CA ARG A 18 15.66 6.52 -7.21
C ARG A 18 15.47 8.03 -7.36
N VAL A 19 15.29 8.75 -6.25
CA VAL A 19 15.25 10.22 -6.24
C VAL A 19 16.58 10.79 -6.74
N ASN A 20 17.71 10.28 -6.24
CA ASN A 20 19.04 10.76 -6.64
C ASN A 20 19.35 10.49 -8.12
N LEU A 21 18.87 9.38 -8.67
CA LEU A 21 19.01 9.03 -10.08
C LEU A 21 18.01 9.74 -11.00
N GLY A 22 17.02 10.46 -10.44
CA GLY A 22 15.90 11.00 -11.21
C GLY A 22 15.08 9.91 -11.91
N ALA A 23 15.12 8.68 -11.39
CA ALA A 23 14.36 7.57 -11.92
C ALA A 23 12.89 7.68 -11.48
N GLU A 24 11.99 7.04 -12.24
CA GLU A 24 10.61 6.80 -11.79
C GLU A 24 10.62 6.16 -10.39
N MET A 25 9.57 6.22 -9.57
CA MET A 25 9.57 5.55 -8.26
C MET A 25 9.25 4.05 -8.39
N SER A 26 9.68 3.24 -7.41
CA SER A 26 9.18 1.87 -7.23
C SER A 26 8.83 1.58 -5.80
N GLY A 27 8.01 0.55 -5.62
CA GLY A 27 7.44 0.18 -4.34
C GLY A 27 5.95 0.48 -4.32
N PRO A 28 5.31 0.36 -3.14
CA PRO A 28 3.90 0.70 -2.98
C PRO A 28 3.63 2.16 -3.36
N SER A 29 2.61 2.35 -4.17
CA SER A 29 2.12 3.64 -4.63
C SER A 29 0.97 4.14 -3.76
N SER A 30 0.46 5.34 -4.06
CA SER A 30 -0.78 5.83 -3.45
C SER A 30 -1.99 4.94 -3.76
N TRP A 31 -1.99 4.23 -4.90
CA TRP A 31 -3.07 3.30 -5.21
C TRP A 31 -3.08 2.09 -4.26
N ASP A 32 -1.91 1.55 -3.93
CA ASP A 32 -1.81 0.46 -2.95
C ASP A 32 -2.33 0.91 -1.57
N GLY A 33 -2.00 2.15 -1.18
CA GLY A 33 -2.55 2.76 0.03
C GLY A 33 -4.07 2.91 0.01
N PHE A 34 -4.65 3.30 -1.13
CA PHE A 34 -6.10 3.40 -1.32
C PHE A 34 -6.77 2.02 -1.23
N VAL A 35 -6.21 0.98 -1.87
CA VAL A 35 -6.73 -0.39 -1.78
C VAL A 35 -6.71 -0.87 -0.33
N VAL A 36 -5.62 -0.62 0.42
CA VAL A 36 -5.54 -0.95 1.85
C VAL A 36 -6.65 -0.26 2.64
N ALA A 37 -6.89 1.03 2.41
CA ALA A 37 -7.96 1.76 3.09
C ALA A 37 -9.34 1.13 2.83
N MET A 38 -9.66 0.77 1.58
CA MET A 38 -10.92 0.12 1.23
C MET A 38 -11.08 -1.26 1.89
N VAL A 39 -9.99 -2.02 2.01
CA VAL A 39 -9.98 -3.31 2.73
C VAL A 39 -10.19 -3.09 4.22
N CYS A 40 -9.52 -2.09 4.82
CA CYS A 40 -9.69 -1.74 6.23
C CYS A 40 -11.13 -1.33 6.54
N ASP A 41 -11.78 -0.55 5.67
CA ASP A 41 -13.17 -0.14 5.85
C ASP A 41 -14.13 -1.34 5.87
N ALA A 42 -13.97 -2.28 4.93
CA ALA A 42 -14.76 -3.52 4.91
C ALA A 42 -14.47 -4.39 6.15
N GLY A 43 -13.21 -4.45 6.60
CA GLY A 43 -12.83 -5.15 7.82
C GLY A 43 -13.44 -4.53 9.07
N LEU A 44 -13.52 -3.21 9.15
CA LEU A 44 -14.18 -2.50 10.25
C LEU A 44 -15.70 -2.69 10.24
N ALA A 45 -16.32 -2.77 9.05
CA ALA A 45 -17.73 -3.11 8.94
C ALA A 45 -18.00 -4.54 9.44
N SER A 46 -17.19 -5.50 9.00
CA SER A 46 -17.26 -6.91 9.43
C SER A 46 -17.02 -7.07 10.94
N LEU A 47 -16.10 -6.31 11.52
CA LEU A 47 -15.85 -6.34 12.96
C LEU A 47 -17.07 -5.87 13.78
N LYS A 48 -17.91 -4.98 13.23
CA LYS A 48 -19.07 -4.43 13.94
C LYS A 48 -20.25 -5.39 14.00
N ASP A 49 -20.48 -6.17 12.95
CA ASP A 49 -21.66 -7.04 12.83
C ASP A 49 -21.36 -8.54 12.76
N GLY A 50 -20.10 -8.92 12.57
CA GLY A 50 -19.66 -10.31 12.44
C GLY A 50 -19.91 -10.93 11.06
N GLU A 51 -20.42 -10.15 10.10
CA GLU A 51 -20.81 -10.63 8.79
C GLU A 51 -19.69 -10.44 7.75
N LYS A 52 -19.85 -11.09 6.60
CA LYS A 52 -18.94 -10.92 5.46
C LYS A 52 -19.28 -9.63 4.71
N HIS A 53 -18.30 -8.73 4.58
CA HIS A 53 -18.41 -7.52 3.75
C HIS A 53 -17.57 -7.61 2.49
N ALA A 54 -18.12 -7.18 1.36
CA ALA A 54 -17.41 -7.15 0.10
C ALA A 54 -16.47 -5.92 0.02
N VAL A 55 -15.26 -6.11 -0.51
CA VAL A 55 -14.37 -5.00 -0.85
C VAL A 55 -14.63 -4.64 -2.31
N SER A 56 -15.20 -3.45 -2.54
CA SER A 56 -15.43 -2.92 -3.89
C SER A 56 -14.30 -1.97 -4.25
N LEU A 57 -13.57 -2.28 -5.33
CA LEU A 57 -12.48 -1.44 -5.83
C LEU A 57 -12.85 -0.91 -7.22
N PRO A 58 -12.65 0.39 -7.50
CA PRO A 58 -12.69 0.90 -8.86
C PRO A 58 -11.52 0.35 -9.69
N GLU A 59 -11.60 0.51 -11.01
CA GLU A 59 -10.48 0.15 -11.90
C GLU A 59 -9.23 0.96 -11.52
N CYS A 60 -8.07 0.29 -11.46
CA CYS A 60 -6.80 0.96 -11.18
C CYS A 60 -6.49 1.97 -12.30
N PRO A 61 -6.37 3.28 -11.97
CA PRO A 61 -6.03 4.29 -12.96
C PRO A 61 -4.72 3.97 -13.68
N ALA A 62 -4.63 4.30 -14.97
CA ALA A 62 -3.42 4.06 -15.77
C ALA A 62 -2.16 4.75 -15.22
N LEU A 63 -2.33 5.80 -14.40
CA LEU A 63 -1.24 6.48 -13.69
C LEU A 63 -0.46 5.56 -12.73
N TYR A 64 -1.11 4.53 -12.19
CA TYR A 64 -0.52 3.62 -11.20
C TYR A 64 -0.21 2.23 -11.77
N ARG A 65 -0.16 2.09 -13.10
CA ARG A 65 0.14 0.83 -13.80
C ARG A 65 1.55 0.81 -14.36
#